data_AF-A0A9E0FPI1-F1
#
_entry.id   AF-A0A9E0FPI1-F1
#
_cell.length_a   1.000
_cell.length_b   1.000
_cell.length_c   1.000
_cell.angle_alpha   90.00
_cell.angle_beta   90.00
_cell.angle_gamma   90.00
#
_symmetry.space_group_name_H-M   'P 1'
#
loop_
_entity.id
_entity.type
_entity.pdbx_description
1 polymer ?
#
loop_
_entity_poly.entity_id
_entity_poly.type
_entity_poly.pdbx_seq_one_letter_code
_entity_poly.pdbx_strand_id
1 'polypeptide(L)' 'MNFKGMKYEFTAKPWQYKGMGAWVFVSLPQKMSKEIREHFKSEEEGWGRLKATAQIGGNEWKTAI' A
#
# COMPACT_ATOMS: atom_id res chain seq x y z
N MET A 1 8.40 15.77 -9.52
CA MET A 1 7.17 14.96 -9.48
C MET A 1 6.34 15.41 -8.28
N ASN A 2 5.08 15.81 -8.48
CA ASN A 2 4.23 16.29 -7.39
C ASN A 2 3.62 15.09 -6.67
N PHE A 3 4.10 14.81 -5.46
CA PHE A 3 3.47 13.85 -4.57
C PHE A 3 2.18 14.46 -4.00
N LYS A 4 1.02 13.90 -4.36
CA LYS A 4 -0.24 14.16 -3.68
C LYS A 4 -0.50 13.00 -2.72
N GLY A 5 -0.29 13.21 -1.43
CA GLY A 5 -0.55 12.21 -0.39
C GLY A 5 0.30 12.42 0.87
N MET A 6 0.14 11.51 1.83
CA MET A 6 1.05 11.38 2.98
C MET A 6 2.08 10.27 2.70
N LYS A 7 3.34 10.53 3.05
CA LYS A 7 4.43 9.56 2.86
C LYS A 7 4.51 8.63 4.07
N TYR A 8 4.52 7.33 3.81
CA TYR A 8 4.71 6.30 4.82
C TYR A 8 5.91 5.42 4.48
N GLU A 9 6.77 5.17 5.47
CA GLU A 9 7.96 4.33 5.31
C GLU A 9 7.96 3.24 6.38
N PHE A 10 8.19 1.99 5.95
CA PHE A 10 8.24 0.85 6.84
C PHE A 10 9.11 -0.27 6.24
N THR A 11 9.51 -1.20 7.09
CA THR A 11 10.17 -2.45 6.67
C THR A 11 9.24 -3.61 6.99
N ALA A 12 9.05 -4.49 6.02
CA ALA A 12 8.27 -5.71 6.20
C ALA A 12 8.84 -6.82 5.32
N LYS A 13 8.59 -8.07 5.71
CA LYS A 13 8.98 -9.24 4.94
C LYS A 13 7.94 -9.50 3.85
N PRO A 14 8.32 -9.51 2.56
CA PRO A 14 7.42 -9.94 1.50
C PRO A 14 7.02 -11.40 1.68
N TRP A 15 5.81 -11.74 1.27
CA TRP A 15 5.30 -13.10 1.33
C TRP A 15 4.63 -13.48 0.01
N GLN A 16 4.87 -14.72 -0.41
CA GLN A 16 4.33 -15.26 -1.64
C GLN A 16 2.95 -15.86 -1.37
N TYR A 17 1.97 -15.49 -2.19
CA TYR A 17 0.66 -16.11 -2.16
C TYR A 17 0.72 -17.53 -2.73
N LYS A 18 0.10 -18.48 -2.03
CA LYS A 18 0.20 -19.92 -2.35
C LYS A 18 -0.71 -20.37 -3.51
N GLY A 19 -1.54 -19.48 -4.06
CA GLY A 19 -2.47 -19.81 -5.15
C GLY A 19 -1.81 -19.81 -6.54
N MET A 20 -2.63 -20.04 -7.57
CA MET A 20 -2.16 -19.92 -8.96
C MET A 20 -1.84 -18.46 -9.29
N GLY A 21 -0.60 -18.20 -9.69
CA GLY A 21 -0.07 -16.87 -9.96
C GLY A 21 1.06 -16.52 -8.99
N ALA A 22 2.21 -16.09 -9.52
CA ALA A 22 3.38 -15.73 -8.74
C ALA A 22 3.24 -14.36 -8.05
N TRP A 23 2.19 -14.19 -7.24
CA TRP A 23 1.94 -12.95 -6.53
C TRP A 23 2.77 -12.89 -5.25
N VAL A 24 3.47 -11.77 -5.08
CA VAL A 24 4.19 -11.43 -3.86
C VAL A 24 3.53 -10.20 -3.25
N PHE A 25 3.24 -10.27 -1.96
CA PHE A 25 2.59 -9.22 -1.21
C PHE A 25 3.49 -8.71 -0.08
N VAL A 26 3.21 -7.49 0.35
CA VAL A 26 3.80 -6.88 1.55
C VAL A 26 2.65 -6.33 2.37
N SER A 27 2.58 -6.73 3.64
CA SER A 27 1.54 -6.24 4.55
C SER A 27 1.97 -4.96 5.25
N LEU A 28 1.08 -3.98 5.30
CA LEU A 28 1.26 -2.77 6.10
C LEU A 28 1.23 -3.12 7.60
N PRO A 29 2.07 -2.48 8.44
CA PRO A 29 1.94 -2.56 9.89
C PRO A 29 0.55 -2.12 10.33
N GLN A 30 -0.05 -2.84 11.28
CA GLN A 30 -1.45 -2.61 11.69
C GLN A 30 -1.73 -1.17 12.12
N LYS A 31 -0.82 -0.56 12.90
CA LYS A 31 -0.95 0.83 13.37
C LYS A 31 -1.00 1.81 12.19
N MET A 32 -0.12 1.61 11.22
CA MET A 32 -0.03 2.44 10.00
C MET A 32 -1.27 2.26 9.13
N SER A 33 -1.75 1.02 8.95
CA SER A 33 -2.99 0.77 8.20
C SER A 33 -4.20 1.47 8.82
N LYS A 34 -4.32 1.47 10.16
CA LYS A 34 -5.39 2.19 10.87
C LYS A 34 -5.30 3.70 10.67
N GLU A 35 -4.09 4.26 10.81
CA GLU A 35 -3.83 5.69 10.62
C GLU A 35 -4.15 6.13 9.18
N ILE A 36 -3.64 5.41 8.17
CA ILE A 36 -3.95 5.68 6.75
C ILE A 36 -5.47 5.69 6.56
N ARG A 37 -6.16 4.69 7.09
CA ARG A 37 -7.62 4.63 6.96
C ARG A 37 -8.29 5.82 7.66
N GLU A 38 -7.90 6.18 8.87
CA GLU A 38 -8.47 7.33 9.58
C GLU A 38 -8.32 8.64 8.81
N HIS A 39 -7.19 8.86 8.13
CA HIS A 39 -6.95 10.05 7.32
C HIS A 39 -7.62 10.03 5.95
N PHE A 40 -7.69 8.86 5.31
CA PHE A 40 -8.06 8.75 3.89
C PHE A 40 -9.36 7.97 3.62
N LYS A 41 -10.11 7.58 4.66
CA LYS A 41 -11.37 6.81 4.51
C LYS A 41 -12.35 7.42 3.51
N SER A 42 -12.42 8.75 3.45
CA SER A 42 -13.31 9.47 2.52
C SER A 42 -12.89 9.33 1.05
N GLU A 43 -11.67 8.88 0.78
CA GLU A 43 -11.11 8.66 -0.56
C GLU A 43 -11.15 7.17 -0.96
N GLU A 44 -11.74 6.29 -0.13
CA GLU A 44 -11.92 4.88 -0.45
C GLU A 44 -12.79 4.71 -1.71
N GLU A 45 -12.30 3.94 -2.67
CA GLU A 45 -13.04 3.49 -3.85
C GLU A 45 -13.40 2.01 -3.71
N GLY A 46 -14.52 1.57 -4.29
CA GLY A 46 -14.88 0.14 -4.32
C GLY A 46 -14.77 -0.51 -2.93
N TRP A 47 -14.21 -1.73 -2.86
CA TRP A 47 -14.03 -2.55 -1.65
C TRP A 47 -13.10 -1.97 -0.55
N GLY A 48 -13.16 -0.66 -0.28
CA GLY A 48 -12.30 0.03 0.69
C GLY A 48 -10.90 0.32 0.14
N ARG A 49 -10.74 0.38 -1.18
CA ARG A 49 -9.46 0.47 -1.87
C ARG A 49 -8.96 1.91 -1.92
N LEU A 50 -7.69 2.13 -1.59
CA LEU A 50 -7.03 3.43 -1.70
C LEU A 50 -5.92 3.38 -2.76
N LYS A 51 -5.88 4.39 -3.64
CA LYS A 51 -4.78 4.54 -4.60
C LYS A 51 -3.51 4.89 -3.84
N ALA A 52 -2.42 4.21 -4.17
CA ALA A 52 -1.12 4.42 -3.55
C ALA A 52 -0.03 4.44 -4.60
N THR A 53 1.07 5.12 -4.29
CA THR A 53 2.33 4.99 -5.02
C THR A 53 3.28 4.25 -4.10
N ALA A 54 3.64 3.02 -4.49
CA ALA A 54 4.56 2.19 -3.73
C ALA A 54 5.97 2.33 -4.31
N GLN A 55 6.98 2.37 -3.43
CA GLN A 55 8.38 2.46 -3.83
C GLN A 55 9.21 1.44 -3.05
N ILE A 56 10.08 0.72 -3.76
CA ILE A 56 11.10 -0.15 -3.16
C ILE A 56 12.42 0.11 -3.90
N GLY A 57 13.40 0.67 -3.19
CA GLY A 57 14.65 1.12 -3.80
C GLY A 57 14.39 2.23 -4.85
N GLY A 58 14.94 2.06 -6.05
CA GLY A 58 14.73 2.99 -7.17
C GLY A 58 13.47 2.74 -8.00
N ASN A 59 12.69 1.71 -7.69
CA ASN A 59 11.51 1.32 -8.48
C ASN A 59 10.23 1.83 -7.81
N GLU A 60 9.33 2.39 -8.61
CA GLU A 60 8.07 2.97 -8.18
C GLU A 60 6.90 2.39 -9.00
N TRP A 61 5.77 2.14 -8.34
CA TRP A 61 4.55 1.64 -8.97
C TRP A 61 3.32 2.41 -8.50
N LYS A 62 2.43 2.73 -9.43
CA LYS A 62 1.05 3.12 -9.12
C LYS A 62 0.26 1.86 -8.83
N THR A 63 -0.23 1.73 -7.60
CA THR A 63 -0.95 0.56 -7.11
C THR A 63 -2.13 1.00 -6.24
N ALA A 64 -2.72 0.05 -5.53
CA ALA A 64 -3.69 0.32 -4.50
C ALA A 64 -3.49 -0.61 -3.29
N ILE A 65 -3.93 -0.14 -2.13
CA ILE A 65 -3.96 -0.86 -0.85
C ILE A 65 -5.38 -0.97 -0.31
#